data_AF-A0A014LJ85-F1
#
_entry.id   AF-A0A014LJ85-F1
#
_cell.length_a   1.000
_cell.length_b   1.000
_cell.length_c   1.000
_cell.angle_alpha   90.00
_cell.angle_beta   90.00
_cell.angle_gamma   90.00
#
_symmetry.space_group_name_H-M   'P 1'
#
loop_
_entity.id
_entity.type
_entity.pdbx_description
1 polymer ?
#
loop_
_entity_poly.entity_id
_entity_poly.type
_entity_poly.pdbx_seq_one_letter_code
_entity_poly.pdbx_strand_id
1 'polypeptide(L)'
;MSAQPEHPTDRRIPAIPNTINGIGDALTGANRAQFYAEVLAAEEETVPGVMRKWWKAAMLDRAPGAAESRSHAAAGTRLVSVDDLADRLEGITR
;
A
#
# COMPACT_ATOMS: atom_id res chain seq x y z
N MET A 1 -27.19 30.67 -12.47
CA MET A 1 -26.86 29.58 -11.53
C MET A 1 -25.44 29.14 -11.86
N SER A 2 -24.48 29.37 -10.98
CA SER A 2 -23.10 28.92 -11.17
C SER A 2 -22.93 27.62 -10.40
N ALA A 3 -22.68 26.52 -11.11
CA ALA A 3 -22.29 25.26 -10.50
C ALA A 3 -20.87 25.43 -9.95
N GLN A 4 -20.71 25.33 -8.64
CA GLN A 4 -19.40 25.38 -8.02
C GLN A 4 -18.68 24.05 -8.31
N PRO A 5 -17.38 24.07 -8.70
CA PRO A 5 -16.65 22.84 -8.96
C PRO A 5 -16.63 22.00 -7.71
N GLU A 6 -17.06 20.76 -7.83
CA GLU A 6 -17.06 19.79 -6.74
C GLU A 6 -15.59 19.53 -6.42
N HIS A 7 -15.13 20.00 -5.25
CA HIS A 7 -13.77 19.76 -4.80
C HIS A 7 -13.47 18.25 -4.90
N PRO A 8 -12.29 17.84 -5.40
CA PRO A 8 -11.94 16.43 -5.43
C PRO A 8 -11.99 15.93 -3.99
N THR A 9 -12.91 15.00 -3.71
CA THR A 9 -12.94 14.23 -2.46
C THR A 9 -11.53 13.75 -2.16
N ASP A 10 -11.00 14.08 -0.99
CA ASP A 10 -9.66 13.70 -0.55
C ASP A 10 -9.47 12.19 -0.76
N ARG A 11 -8.75 11.80 -1.83
CA ARG A 11 -8.53 10.39 -2.22
C ARG A 11 -7.50 9.69 -1.34
N ARG A 12 -7.03 10.33 -0.26
CA ARG A 12 -6.05 9.76 0.65
C ARG A 12 -6.66 8.58 1.38
N ILE A 13 -6.01 7.43 1.25
CA ILE A 13 -6.36 6.25 2.04
C ILE A 13 -5.92 6.48 3.49
N PRO A 14 -6.81 6.24 4.48
CA PRO A 14 -6.42 6.27 5.87
C PRO A 14 -5.26 5.30 6.13
N ALA A 15 -4.18 5.80 6.70
CA ALA A 15 -3.02 4.98 7.03
C ALA A 15 -3.39 3.89 8.03
N ILE A 16 -2.88 2.67 7.78
CA ILE A 16 -2.92 1.59 8.76
C ILE A 16 -2.03 2.01 9.95
N PRO A 17 -2.46 1.87 11.21
CA PRO A 17 -1.56 2.05 12.35
C PRO A 17 -0.37 1.08 12.26
N ASN A 18 0.86 1.59 12.37
CA ASN A 18 2.08 0.78 12.28
C ASN A 18 2.38 0.07 13.61
N THR A 19 1.45 -0.77 14.04
CA THR A 19 1.56 -1.66 15.20
C THR A 19 1.35 -3.10 14.74
N ILE A 20 1.80 -4.07 15.55
CA ILE A 20 1.63 -5.50 15.23
C ILE A 20 0.15 -5.82 14.97
N ASN A 21 -0.76 -5.39 15.85
CA ASN A 21 -2.19 -5.66 15.65
C ASN A 21 -2.80 -4.84 14.50
N GLY A 22 -2.41 -3.57 14.33
CA GLY A 22 -2.92 -2.75 13.23
C GLY A 22 -2.59 -3.32 11.85
N ILE A 23 -1.37 -3.85 11.69
CA ILE A 23 -0.95 -4.55 10.47
C ILE A 23 -1.67 -5.89 10.36
N GLY A 24 -1.74 -6.67 11.43
CA GLY A 24 -2.40 -7.97 11.45
C GLY A 24 -3.87 -7.88 11.03
N ASP A 25 -4.62 -6.92 11.56
CA ASP A 25 -6.03 -6.68 11.24
C ASP A 25 -6.25 -6.26 9.77
N ALA A 26 -5.24 -5.63 9.17
CA ALA A 26 -5.28 -5.24 7.77
C ALA A 26 -4.97 -6.40 6.79
N LEU A 27 -4.42 -7.52 7.29
CA LEU A 27 -4.06 -8.69 6.49
C LEU A 27 -5.13 -9.79 6.59
N THR A 28 -5.30 -10.56 5.52
CA THR A 28 -6.27 -11.68 5.46
C THR A 28 -5.59 -13.03 5.34
N GLY A 29 -6.22 -14.07 5.92
CA GLY A 29 -5.87 -15.47 5.68
C GLY A 29 -4.40 -15.79 5.90
N ALA A 30 -3.77 -16.37 4.87
CA ALA A 30 -2.37 -16.81 4.91
C ALA A 30 -1.38 -15.67 5.19
N ASN A 31 -1.62 -14.47 4.65
CA ASN A 31 -0.72 -13.32 4.85
C ASN A 31 -0.69 -12.88 6.31
N ARG A 32 -1.83 -12.90 7.00
CA ARG A 32 -1.89 -12.56 8.43
C ARG A 32 -1.14 -13.58 9.28
N ALA A 33 -1.34 -14.87 8.99
CA ALA A 33 -0.64 -15.94 9.70
C ALA A 33 0.88 -15.87 9.48
N GLN A 34 1.31 -15.63 8.25
CA GLN A 34 2.73 -15.49 7.91
C GLN A 34 3.35 -14.27 8.58
N PHE A 35 2.66 -13.13 8.58
CA PHE A 35 3.15 -11.94 9.27
C PHE A 35 3.40 -12.19 10.76
N TYR A 36 2.45 -12.79 11.47
CA TYR A 36 2.65 -13.12 12.89
C TYR A 36 3.79 -14.12 13.09
N ALA A 37 3.92 -15.13 12.23
CA ALA A 37 5.03 -16.08 12.29
C ALA A 37 6.39 -15.39 12.09
N GLU A 38 6.52 -14.48 11.12
CA GLU A 38 7.75 -13.72 10.88
C GLU A 38 8.08 -12.78 12.05
N VAL A 39 7.08 -12.14 12.67
CA VAL A 39 7.31 -11.29 13.86
C VAL A 39 7.75 -12.10 15.07
N LEU A 40 7.15 -13.27 15.30
CA LEU A 40 7.49 -14.13 16.44
C LEU A 40 8.85 -14.83 16.29
N ALA A 41 9.32 -15.01 15.06
CA ALA A 41 10.63 -15.60 14.76
C ALA A 41 11.76 -14.57 14.67
N ALA A 42 11.44 -13.28 14.62
CA ALA A 42 12.39 -12.21 14.46
C ALA A 42 13.15 -11.89 15.75
N GLU A 43 14.46 -11.67 15.65
CA GLU A 43 15.24 -11.02 16.70
C GLU A 43 14.72 -9.59 16.92
N GLU A 44 14.82 -9.07 18.15
CA GLU A 44 14.27 -7.78 18.55
C GLU A 44 14.62 -6.65 17.57
N GLU A 45 15.89 -6.56 17.18
CA GLU A 45 16.40 -5.53 16.27
C GLU A 45 15.79 -5.60 14.85
N THR A 46 15.28 -6.76 14.45
CA THR A 46 14.72 -7.02 13.11
C THR A 46 13.21 -6.83 13.04
N VAL A 47 12.50 -6.85 14.18
CA VAL A 47 11.04 -6.69 14.26
C VAL A 47 10.54 -5.44 13.52
N PRO A 48 11.16 -4.24 13.68
CA PRO A 48 10.71 -3.05 12.96
C PRO A 48 10.80 -3.20 11.43
N GLY A 49 11.79 -3.96 10.94
CA GLY A 49 11.95 -4.25 9.52
C GLY A 49 10.84 -5.16 8.98
N VAL A 50 10.51 -6.22 9.73
CA VAL A 50 9.39 -7.12 9.43
C VAL A 50 8.08 -6.33 9.41
N MET A 51 7.81 -5.54 10.45
CA MET A 51 6.63 -4.68 10.52
C MET A 51 6.54 -3.74 9.31
N ARG A 52 7.63 -3.04 8.97
CA ARG A 52 7.65 -2.10 7.84
C ARG A 52 7.40 -2.79 6.49
N LYS A 53 7.94 -4.00 6.27
CA LYS A 53 7.69 -4.80 5.07
C LYS A 53 6.18 -5.07 4.92
N TRP A 54 5.57 -5.62 5.96
CA TRP A 54 4.16 -6.01 5.94
C TRP A 54 3.20 -4.82 5.93
N TRP A 55 3.54 -3.74 6.64
CA TRP A 55 2.78 -2.50 6.60
C TRP A 55 2.72 -1.91 5.19
N LYS A 56 3.84 -1.85 4.47
CA LYS A 56 3.87 -1.38 3.07
C LYS A 56 3.01 -2.27 2.17
N ALA A 57 3.11 -3.58 2.31
CA ALA A 57 2.29 -4.52 1.54
C ALA A 57 0.79 -4.30 1.78
N ALA A 58 0.38 -4.16 3.05
CA ALA A 58 -1.01 -3.91 3.42
C ALA A 58 -1.53 -2.54 2.94
N MET A 59 -0.69 -1.50 3.00
CA MET A 59 -1.04 -0.17 2.46
C MET A 59 -1.25 -0.20 0.94
N LEU A 60 -0.36 -0.88 0.21
CA LEU A 60 -0.48 -1.05 -1.24
C LEU A 60 -1.72 -1.87 -1.62
N ASP A 61 -2.10 -2.85 -0.81
CA ASP A 61 -3.29 -3.66 -1.05
C ASP A 61 -4.60 -2.88 -0.92
N ARG A 62 -4.63 -1.87 -0.05
CA ARG A 62 -5.79 -0.97 0.10
C ARG A 62 -5.92 0.03 -1.04
N ALA A 63 -4.87 0.26 -1.83
CA ALA A 63 -4.89 1.25 -2.91
C ALA A 63 -6.01 0.96 -3.92
N PRO A 64 -6.74 1.98 -4.40
CA PRO A 64 -7.80 1.74 -5.38
C PRO A 64 -7.19 1.20 -6.66
N GLY A 65 -7.72 0.10 -7.18
CA GLY A 65 -7.16 -0.58 -8.35
C GLY A 65 -5.91 -1.43 -8.08
N ALA A 66 -5.54 -1.70 -6.82
CA ALA A 66 -4.37 -2.54 -6.49
C ALA A 66 -4.41 -3.92 -7.16
N ALA A 67 -5.58 -4.58 -7.16
CA ALA A 67 -5.75 -5.88 -7.80
C ALA A 67 -5.55 -5.82 -9.32
N GLU A 68 -6.15 -4.82 -9.99
CA GLU A 68 -6.00 -4.59 -11.43
C GLU A 68 -4.55 -4.26 -11.79
N SER A 69 -3.91 -3.35 -11.04
CA SER A 69 -2.50 -3.01 -11.19
C SER A 69 -1.57 -4.23 -11.09
N ARG A 70 -1.79 -5.10 -10.10
CA ARG A 70 -1.02 -6.35 -9.96
C ARG A 70 -1.29 -7.33 -11.10
N SER A 71 -2.54 -7.44 -11.56
CA SER A 71 -2.89 -8.27 -12.72
C SER A 71 -2.18 -7.79 -13.98
N HIS A 72 -2.10 -6.48 -14.20
CA HIS A 72 -1.37 -5.89 -15.31
C HIS A 72 0.13 -6.16 -15.23
N ALA A 73 0.72 -5.97 -14.04
CA ALA A 73 2.12 -6.27 -13.80
C ALA A 73 2.44 -7.74 -14.07
N ALA A 74 1.63 -8.67 -13.57
CA ALA A 74 1.78 -10.11 -13.80
C ALA A 74 1.64 -10.49 -15.28
N ALA A 75 0.76 -9.81 -16.01
CA ALA A 75 0.57 -10.01 -17.45
C ALA A 75 1.61 -9.28 -18.32
N GLY A 76 2.50 -8.46 -17.74
CA GLY A 76 3.44 -7.63 -18.50
C GLY A 76 2.75 -6.55 -19.35
N THR A 77 1.57 -6.08 -18.92
CA THR A 77 0.76 -5.09 -19.65
C THR A 77 0.58 -3.82 -18.84
N ARG A 78 0.24 -2.70 -19.51
CA ARG A 78 0.01 -1.39 -18.87
C ARG A 78 1.12 -0.97 -17.90
N LEU A 79 2.35 -1.38 -18.19
CA LEU A 79 3.53 -1.01 -17.43
C LEU A 79 3.89 0.44 -17.75
N VAL A 80 4.53 1.09 -16.78
CA VAL A 80 5.16 2.40 -16.95
C VAL A 80 6.62 2.28 -16.56
N SER A 81 7.50 3.07 -17.18
CA SER A 81 8.88 3.14 -16.72
C SER A 81 8.93 3.79 -15.33
N VAL A 82 10.02 3.55 -14.60
CA VAL A 82 10.22 4.17 -13.28
C VAL A 82 10.34 5.69 -13.42
N ASP A 83 11.02 6.16 -14.47
CA ASP A 83 11.18 7.58 -14.76
C ASP A 83 9.83 8.24 -15.05
N ASP A 84 9.00 7.64 -15.92
CA ASP A 84 7.66 8.15 -16.20
C ASP A 84 6.77 8.19 -14.96
N LEU A 85 6.93 7.22 -14.05
CA LEU A 85 6.20 7.19 -12.79
C LEU A 85 6.66 8.31 -11.85
N ALA A 86 7.97 8.55 -11.76
CA ALA A 86 8.55 9.62 -10.95
C ALA A 86 8.06 10.99 -11.42
N ASP A 87 8.12 11.25 -12.73
CA ASP A 87 7.64 12.50 -13.33
C ASP A 87 6.15 12.77 -13.04
N ARG A 88 5.32 11.72 -13.11
CA ARG A 88 3.89 11.82 -12.77
C ARG A 88 3.67 12.17 -11.30
N LEU A 89 4.44 11.58 -10.40
CA LEU A 89 4.31 11.85 -8.96
C LEU A 89 4.77 13.26 -8.62
N GLU A 90 5.88 13.74 -9.19
CA GLU A 90 6.32 15.13 -9.03
C GLU A 90 5.28 16.11 -9.56
N GLY A 91 4.64 15.80 -10.71
CA GLY A 91 3.57 16.60 -11.28
C GLY A 91 2.28 16.63 -10.43
N ILE A 92 2.01 15.59 -9.64
CA ILE A 92 0.89 15.54 -8.68
C ILE A 92 1.16 16.40 -7.43
N THR A 93 2.43 16.67 -7.12
CA THR A 93 2.84 17.36 -5.89
C THR A 93 3.02 18.87 -6.05
N ARG A 94 2.86 19.41 -7.27
CA ARG A 94 2.80 20.86 -7.58
C ARG A 94 1.37 21.33 -7.74
#